data_AF-A0A135U9D9-F1
#
_entry.id   AF-A0A135U9D9-F1
#
_cell.length_a   1.000
_cell.length_b   1.000
_cell.length_c   1.000
_cell.angle_alpha   90.00
_cell.angle_beta   90.00
_cell.angle_gamma   90.00
#
_symmetry.space_group_name_H-M   'P 1'
#
loop_
_entity.id
_entity.type
_entity.pdbx_description
1 polymer ?
#
loop_
_entity_poly.entity_id
_entity_poly.type
_entity_poly.pdbx_seq_one_letter_code
_entity_poly.pdbx_strand_id
1 'polypeptide(L)'
;MEDPKTGLVLGYNGAHPFSKVHLTDRSSVQELLRTLLDPLEPFFSPQKARVKVPGATAVRFDQAASEVEGILRPIWGLAALLAGGGEYRGTEWWIQGIKSGTDPENLEYWGFPRDNDQRMVEMCPFGFTLAVAPTIWESLSETERVNVENWLGNSINEKK
;
A
#
# COMPACT_ATOMS: atom_id res chain seq x y z
N MET A 1 -8.21 -26.30 -7.04
CA MET A 1 -7.52 -25.05 -6.69
C MET A 1 -6.81 -24.61 -7.96
N GLU A 2 -7.28 -23.54 -8.60
CA GLU A 2 -6.60 -22.98 -9.78
C GLU A 2 -5.33 -22.27 -9.31
N ASP A 3 -4.21 -22.56 -9.98
CA ASP A 3 -2.96 -21.81 -9.82
C ASP A 3 -3.19 -20.32 -10.14
N PRO A 4 -2.52 -19.40 -9.41
CA PRO A 4 -2.61 -17.98 -9.71
C PRO A 4 -2.05 -17.72 -11.12
N LYS A 5 -2.93 -17.29 -12.03
CA LYS A 5 -2.58 -16.93 -13.42
C LYS A 5 -1.62 -15.74 -13.40
N THR A 6 -0.48 -15.93 -14.04
CA THR A 6 0.60 -14.97 -14.27
C THR A 6 0.06 -13.56 -14.55
N GLY A 7 0.40 -12.60 -13.68
CA GLY A 7 -0.09 -11.23 -13.67
C GLY A 7 0.42 -10.40 -14.86
N LEU A 8 -0.18 -10.57 -16.04
CA LEU A 8 0.02 -9.67 -17.18
C LEU A 8 -1.16 -8.73 -17.42
N VAL A 9 -2.28 -8.94 -16.74
CA VAL A 9 -3.48 -8.08 -16.82
C VAL A 9 -4.14 -8.06 -15.44
N LEU A 10 -4.49 -6.89 -14.92
CA LEU A 10 -5.47 -6.74 -13.81
C LEU A 10 -6.90 -7.16 -14.23
N GLY A 11 -7.04 -7.72 -15.43
CA GLY A 11 -8.31 -7.98 -16.09
C GLY A 11 -8.86 -9.33 -15.69
N TYR A 12 -10.09 -9.31 -15.19
CA TYR A 12 -10.92 -10.50 -15.11
C TYR A 12 -11.48 -10.79 -16.51
N ASN A 13 -11.47 -12.06 -16.94
CA ASN A 13 -12.12 -12.50 -18.18
C ASN A 13 -13.67 -12.51 -18.08
N GLY A 14 -14.24 -11.71 -17.17
CA GLY A 14 -15.65 -11.65 -16.80
C GLY A 14 -15.91 -10.51 -15.81
N ALA A 15 -17.10 -10.46 -15.21
CA ALA A 15 -17.44 -9.42 -14.23
C ALA A 15 -16.44 -9.43 -13.05
N HIS A 16 -15.86 -8.25 -12.78
CA HIS A 16 -14.93 -8.04 -11.67
C HIS A 16 -15.60 -8.45 -10.34
N PRO A 17 -14.91 -9.16 -9.41
CA PRO A 17 -15.51 -9.59 -8.14
C PRO A 17 -16.14 -8.44 -7.34
N PHE A 18 -15.54 -7.26 -7.34
CA PHE A 18 -16.13 -6.00 -6.87
C PHE A 18 -17.61 -5.82 -7.28
N SER A 19 -17.95 -6.04 -8.56
CA SER A 19 -19.31 -5.83 -9.08
C SER A 19 -20.29 -6.94 -8.68
N LYS A 20 -19.80 -8.04 -8.08
CA LYS A 20 -20.63 -9.18 -7.64
C LYS A 20 -21.01 -9.07 -6.16
N VAL A 21 -20.37 -8.18 -5.41
CA VAL A 21 -20.67 -7.99 -3.99
C VAL A 21 -21.94 -7.15 -3.84
N HIS A 22 -22.97 -7.72 -3.21
CA HIS A 22 -24.19 -7.01 -2.89
C HIS A 22 -24.05 -6.30 -1.54
N LEU A 23 -24.11 -4.97 -1.55
CA LEU A 23 -23.94 -4.15 -0.34
C LEU A 23 -25.22 -4.10 0.49
N THR A 24 -25.23 -4.81 1.61
CA THR A 24 -26.38 -4.93 2.53
C THR A 24 -26.03 -4.62 3.98
N ASP A 25 -24.79 -4.89 4.38
CA ASP A 25 -24.33 -4.76 5.77
C ASP A 25 -22.82 -4.50 5.86
N ARG A 26 -22.29 -4.42 7.07
CA ARG A 26 -20.84 -4.23 7.34
C ARG A 26 -19.99 -5.32 6.68
N SER A 27 -20.41 -6.58 6.74
CA SER A 27 -19.65 -7.72 6.19
C SER A 27 -19.52 -7.59 4.67
N SER A 28 -20.60 -7.18 3.99
CA SER A 28 -20.57 -6.95 2.54
C SER A 28 -19.61 -5.83 2.12
N VAL A 29 -19.45 -4.77 2.93
CA VAL A 29 -18.47 -3.70 2.66
C VAL A 29 -17.05 -4.19 2.89
N GLN A 30 -16.81 -4.97 3.95
CA GLN A 30 -15.50 -5.59 4.20
C GLN A 30 -15.12 -6.53 3.05
N GLU A 31 -16.08 -7.31 2.54
CA GLU A 31 -15.86 -8.20 1.41
C GLU A 31 -15.57 -7.45 0.11
N LEU A 32 -16.34 -6.39 -0.18
CA LEU A 32 -16.08 -5.51 -1.32
C LEU A 32 -14.63 -5.03 -1.34
N LEU A 33 -14.11 -4.62 -0.19
CA LEU A 33 -12.74 -4.15 -0.10
C LEU A 33 -11.71 -5.26 -0.36
N ARG A 34 -11.94 -6.49 0.11
CA ARG A 34 -11.04 -7.63 -0.20
C ARG A 34 -10.94 -7.84 -1.70
N THR A 35 -12.06 -7.70 -2.43
CA THR A 35 -12.05 -7.81 -3.90
C THR A 35 -11.22 -6.74 -4.62
N LEU A 36 -10.91 -5.62 -3.96
CA LEU A 36 -10.02 -4.57 -4.49
C LEU A 36 -8.56 -4.81 -4.13
N LEU A 37 -8.28 -5.44 -2.99
CA LEU A 37 -6.92 -5.70 -2.52
C LEU A 37 -6.32 -6.98 -3.12
N ASP A 38 -7.13 -8.02 -3.32
CA ASP A 38 -6.71 -9.32 -3.83
C ASP A 38 -5.96 -9.26 -5.19
N PRO A 39 -6.39 -8.45 -6.18
CA PRO A 39 -5.70 -8.36 -7.46
C PRO A 39 -4.28 -7.83 -7.38
N LEU A 40 -3.89 -7.19 -6.28
CA LEU A 40 -2.57 -6.58 -6.11
C LEU A 40 -1.49 -7.60 -5.76
N GLU A 41 -1.88 -8.76 -5.22
CA GLU A 41 -0.96 -9.79 -4.70
C GLU A 41 0.17 -10.17 -5.69
N PRO A 42 -0.09 -10.42 -6.99
CA PRO A 42 0.95 -10.80 -7.94
C PRO A 42 1.93 -9.67 -8.29
N PHE A 43 1.63 -8.43 -7.91
CA PHE A 43 2.34 -7.22 -8.33
C PHE A 43 3.23 -6.62 -7.26
N PHE A 44 3.23 -7.20 -6.05
CA PHE A 44 4.17 -6.82 -5.02
C PHE A 44 5.62 -7.12 -5.45
N SER A 45 6.52 -6.18 -5.17
CA SER A 45 7.96 -6.37 -5.29
C SER A 45 8.46 -7.50 -4.36
N PRO A 46 9.66 -8.05 -4.59
CA PRO A 46 10.21 -9.12 -3.74
C PRO A 46 10.22 -8.79 -2.25
N GLN A 47 10.59 -7.57 -1.85
CA GLN A 47 10.55 -7.13 -0.45
C GLN A 47 9.25 -6.41 -0.06
N LYS A 48 8.23 -6.47 -0.91
CA LYS A 48 6.89 -5.91 -0.71
C LYS A 48 6.84 -4.39 -0.57
N ALA A 49 7.95 -3.66 -0.72
CA ALA A 49 7.94 -2.20 -0.58
C ALA A 49 7.15 -1.51 -1.70
N ARG A 50 6.87 -2.18 -2.82
CA ARG A 50 6.25 -1.58 -4.00
C ARG A 50 5.19 -2.50 -4.58
N VAL A 51 4.19 -1.92 -5.23
CA VAL A 51 3.21 -2.68 -6.03
C VAL A 51 3.24 -2.13 -7.44
N LYS A 52 3.75 -2.94 -8.37
CA LYS A 52 3.88 -2.57 -9.78
C LYS A 52 2.65 -2.99 -10.57
N VAL A 53 1.64 -2.13 -10.58
CA VAL A 53 0.41 -2.35 -11.33
C VAL A 53 0.69 -2.35 -12.85
N PRO A 54 0.29 -3.38 -13.62
CA PRO A 54 0.45 -3.40 -15.07
C PRO A 54 -0.43 -2.37 -15.77
N GLY A 55 0.12 -1.77 -16.82
CA GLY A 55 -0.51 -0.70 -17.59
C GLY A 55 0.37 0.53 -17.59
N ALA A 56 0.67 1.07 -18.76
CA ALA A 56 1.49 2.28 -18.87
C ALA A 56 0.71 3.44 -18.25
N THR A 57 1.14 3.90 -17.07
CA THR A 57 0.65 5.15 -16.51
C THR A 57 1.33 6.28 -17.30
N ALA A 58 0.54 7.07 -18.03
CA ALA A 58 1.02 8.16 -18.90
C ALA A 58 1.49 9.39 -18.08
N VAL A 59 2.15 9.18 -16.94
CA VAL A 59 2.53 10.20 -15.96
C VAL A 59 4.03 10.47 -15.97
N ARG A 60 4.37 11.74 -15.78
CA ARG A 60 5.72 12.33 -15.92
C ARG A 60 6.56 12.24 -14.63
N PHE A 61 6.53 11.12 -13.92
CA PHE A 61 7.30 10.97 -12.66
C PHE A 61 8.23 9.75 -12.72
N ASP A 62 9.25 9.73 -11.85
CA ASP A 62 10.16 8.59 -11.78
C ASP A 62 9.38 7.30 -11.46
N GLN A 63 9.87 6.17 -11.99
CA GLN A 63 9.17 4.89 -11.89
C GLN A 63 9.02 4.41 -10.43
N ALA A 64 9.92 4.78 -9.52
CA ALA A 64 9.84 4.43 -8.11
C ALA A 64 8.74 5.24 -7.40
N ALA A 65 8.56 6.53 -7.72
CA ALA A 65 7.48 7.36 -7.20
C ALA A 65 6.10 6.85 -7.63
N SER A 66 5.97 6.37 -8.88
CA SER A 66 4.73 5.72 -9.36
C SER A 66 4.49 4.35 -8.72
N GLU A 67 5.53 3.65 -8.26
CA GLU A 67 5.42 2.34 -7.61
C GLU A 67 5.07 2.44 -6.12
N VAL A 68 5.41 3.57 -5.47
CA VAL A 68 4.97 3.91 -4.10
C VAL A 68 3.46 4.14 -4.04
N GLU A 69 2.88 4.78 -5.06
CA GLU A 69 1.43 4.95 -5.19
C GLU A 69 0.70 3.60 -5.14
N GLY A 70 1.27 2.58 -5.79
CA GLY A 70 0.68 1.24 -5.85
C GLY A 70 0.53 0.56 -4.50
N ILE A 71 1.35 0.90 -3.50
CA ILE A 71 1.25 0.35 -2.14
C ILE A 71 0.51 1.29 -1.18
N LEU A 72 0.79 2.60 -1.25
CA LEU A 72 0.25 3.58 -0.32
C LEU A 72 -1.17 4.01 -0.65
N ARG A 73 -1.65 3.99 -1.91
CA ARG A 73 -3.08 4.27 -2.15
C ARG A 73 -4.00 3.16 -1.64
N PRO A 74 -3.73 1.88 -1.89
CA PRO A 74 -4.56 0.79 -1.35
C PRO A 74 -4.58 0.75 0.19
N ILE A 75 -3.57 1.31 0.86
CA ILE A 75 -3.50 1.29 2.33
C ILE A 75 -4.66 2.05 2.99
N TRP A 76 -5.26 3.05 2.31
CA TRP A 76 -6.50 3.69 2.77
C TRP A 76 -7.59 2.66 3.08
N GLY A 77 -7.78 1.74 2.15
CA GLY A 77 -8.76 0.66 2.26
C GLY A 77 -8.37 -0.30 3.38
N LEU A 78 -7.13 -0.80 3.36
CA LEU A 78 -6.64 -1.73 4.38
C LEU A 78 -6.78 -1.15 5.80
N ALA A 79 -6.36 0.10 6.02
CA ALA A 79 -6.48 0.78 7.29
C ALA A 79 -7.94 0.89 7.75
N ALA A 80 -8.85 1.27 6.86
CA ALA A 80 -10.28 1.34 7.17
C ALA A 80 -10.89 -0.03 7.50
N LEU A 81 -10.42 -1.10 6.85
CA LEU A 81 -10.83 -2.48 7.16
C LEU A 81 -10.46 -2.87 8.58
N LEU A 82 -9.18 -2.67 8.93
CA LEU A 82 -8.62 -3.02 10.24
C LEU A 82 -9.29 -2.20 11.34
N ALA A 83 -9.42 -0.88 11.14
CA ALA A 83 -10.13 0.01 12.07
C ALA A 83 -11.60 -0.40 12.27
N GLY A 84 -12.23 -0.96 11.23
CA GLY A 84 -13.59 -1.47 11.25
C GLY A 84 -13.75 -2.86 11.88
N GLY A 85 -12.70 -3.44 12.47
CA GLY A 85 -12.68 -4.77 13.07
C GLY A 85 -12.67 -5.91 12.04
N GLY A 86 -12.33 -5.62 10.79
CA GLY A 86 -12.15 -6.62 9.75
C GLY A 86 -10.70 -7.10 9.66
N GLU A 87 -10.52 -8.26 9.04
CA GLU A 87 -9.20 -8.84 8.79
C GLU A 87 -8.94 -9.01 7.29
N TYR A 88 -7.66 -8.96 6.93
CA TYR A 88 -7.17 -9.23 5.58
C TYR A 88 -5.92 -10.09 5.63
N ARG A 89 -5.90 -11.22 4.90
CA ARG A 89 -4.78 -12.18 4.90
C ARG A 89 -3.44 -11.54 4.50
N GLY A 90 -3.51 -10.53 3.63
CA GLY A 90 -2.34 -9.87 3.07
C GLY A 90 -1.80 -8.71 3.91
N THR A 91 -2.34 -8.46 5.11
CA THR A 91 -1.93 -7.33 5.97
C THR A 91 -0.41 -7.31 6.19
N GLU A 92 0.20 -8.49 6.37
CA GLU A 92 1.64 -8.62 6.56
C GLU A 92 2.46 -8.11 5.37
N TRP A 93 1.94 -8.16 4.14
CA TRP A 93 2.64 -7.62 2.98
C TRP A 93 2.78 -6.11 3.06
N TRP A 94 1.77 -5.40 3.58
CA TRP A 94 1.86 -3.95 3.80
C TRP A 94 2.79 -3.62 4.97
N ILE A 95 2.77 -4.41 6.05
CA ILE A 95 3.71 -4.24 7.17
C ILE A 95 5.16 -4.41 6.67
N GLN A 96 5.44 -5.50 5.96
CA GLN A 96 6.75 -5.72 5.33
C GLN A 96 7.11 -4.59 4.36
N GLY A 97 6.16 -4.16 3.53
CA GLY A 97 6.38 -3.10 2.57
C GLY A 97 6.71 -1.75 3.21
N ILE A 98 6.08 -1.40 4.33
CA ILE A 98 6.41 -0.21 5.12
C ILE A 98 7.84 -0.30 5.66
N LYS A 99 8.21 -1.46 6.22
CA LYS A 99 9.55 -1.69 6.78
C LYS A 99 10.63 -1.52 5.71
N SER A 100 10.49 -2.23 4.58
CA SER A 100 11.44 -2.16 3.48
C SER A 100 11.42 -0.81 2.74
N GLY A 101 10.26 -0.17 2.66
CA GLY A 101 10.08 1.10 1.95
C GLY A 101 10.62 2.32 2.69
N THR A 102 10.64 2.28 4.02
CA THR A 102 11.13 3.39 4.85
C THR A 102 12.58 3.22 5.31
N ASP A 103 13.16 2.04 5.14
CA ASP A 103 14.56 1.75 5.48
C ASP A 103 15.53 2.30 4.43
N PRO A 104 16.38 3.30 4.74
CA PRO A 104 17.31 3.91 3.80
C PRO A 104 18.42 2.96 3.31
N GLU A 105 18.69 1.88 4.04
CA GLU A 105 19.69 0.86 3.65
C GLU A 105 19.07 -0.25 2.80
N ASN A 106 17.75 -0.25 2.62
CA ASN A 106 17.05 -1.26 1.83
C ASN A 106 17.13 -0.94 0.33
N LEU A 107 17.35 -1.96 -0.49
CA LEU A 107 17.36 -1.83 -1.95
C LEU A 107 16.04 -1.31 -2.54
N GLU A 108 14.92 -1.53 -1.87
CA GLU A 108 13.60 -1.06 -2.29
C GLU A 108 13.16 0.24 -1.61
N TYR A 109 14.06 0.93 -0.89
CA TYR A 109 13.81 2.21 -0.22
C TYR A 109 13.07 3.18 -1.15
N TRP A 110 12.04 3.84 -0.62
CA TRP A 110 11.22 4.79 -1.37
C TRP A 110 11.95 6.08 -1.70
N GLY A 111 13.07 6.36 -1.02
CA GLY A 111 13.73 7.66 -1.10
C GLY A 111 12.93 8.74 -0.38
N PHE A 112 13.59 9.86 -0.10
CA PHE A 112 12.93 11.02 0.47
C PHE A 112 12.10 11.77 -0.58
N PRO A 113 10.91 12.30 -0.24
CA PRO A 113 10.21 13.25 -1.09
C PRO A 113 11.11 14.45 -1.44
N ARG A 114 10.90 14.98 -2.64
CA ARG A 114 11.53 16.23 -3.12
C ARG A 114 10.43 17.26 -3.39
N ASP A 115 10.81 18.47 -3.79
CA ASP A 115 9.84 19.49 -4.17
C ASP A 115 8.90 18.99 -5.29
N ASN A 116 7.59 19.11 -5.05
CA ASN A 116 6.52 18.65 -5.96
C ASN A 116 6.58 17.14 -6.30
N ASP A 117 6.89 16.30 -5.31
CA ASP A 117 7.02 14.85 -5.49
C ASP A 117 5.75 14.08 -5.10
N GLN A 118 5.40 13.06 -5.89
CA GLN A 118 4.26 12.18 -5.63
C GLN A 118 4.30 11.57 -4.21
N ARG A 119 5.50 11.27 -3.69
CA ARG A 119 5.70 10.75 -2.32
C ARG A 119 5.05 11.63 -1.25
N MET A 120 5.01 12.95 -1.44
CA MET A 120 4.34 13.87 -0.51
C MET A 120 2.83 13.63 -0.45
N VAL A 121 2.20 13.32 -1.58
CA VAL A 121 0.77 12.99 -1.66
C VAL A 121 0.51 11.67 -0.91
N GLU A 122 1.39 10.70 -1.10
CA GLU A 122 1.25 9.37 -0.51
C GLU A 122 1.54 9.32 1.00
N MET A 123 2.10 10.37 1.59
CA MET A 123 2.20 10.48 3.06
C MET A 123 0.84 10.58 3.75
N CYS A 124 -0.17 11.13 3.07
CA CYS A 124 -1.52 11.26 3.61
C CYS A 124 -2.17 9.89 3.92
N PRO A 125 -2.22 8.92 2.97
CA PRO A 125 -2.65 7.55 3.28
C PRO A 125 -1.89 6.92 4.44
N PHE A 126 -0.59 7.15 4.50
CA PHE A 126 0.25 6.54 5.52
C PHE A 126 -0.04 7.14 6.91
N GLY A 127 -0.11 8.47 7.03
CA GLY A 127 -0.51 9.15 8.26
C GLY A 127 -1.90 8.75 8.74
N PHE A 128 -2.88 8.63 7.82
CA PHE A 128 -4.21 8.11 8.17
C PHE A 128 -4.14 6.69 8.74
N THR A 129 -3.36 5.81 8.10
CA THR A 129 -3.19 4.42 8.55
C THR A 129 -2.68 4.35 9.99
N LEU A 130 -1.66 5.16 10.31
CA LEU A 130 -1.12 5.22 11.67
C LEU A 130 -2.16 5.71 12.69
N ALA A 131 -3.07 6.60 12.28
CA ALA A 131 -4.11 7.14 13.15
C ALA A 131 -5.25 6.16 13.43
N VAL A 132 -5.66 5.34 12.45
CA VAL A 132 -6.87 4.49 12.57
C VAL A 132 -6.58 3.00 12.76
N ALA A 133 -5.40 2.54 12.37
CA ALA A 133 -4.98 1.14 12.47
C ALA A 133 -3.64 1.04 13.25
N PRO A 134 -3.65 1.28 14.58
CA PRO A 134 -2.44 1.32 15.40
C PRO A 134 -1.67 -0.01 15.41
N THR A 135 -2.33 -1.12 15.11
CA THR A 135 -1.72 -2.45 14.97
C THR A 135 -0.57 -2.48 13.95
N ILE A 136 -0.63 -1.65 12.91
CA ILE A 136 0.47 -1.50 11.93
C ILE A 136 1.71 -0.91 12.61
N TRP A 137 1.55 0.16 13.41
CA TRP A 137 2.64 0.80 14.15
C TRP A 137 3.20 -0.12 15.25
N GLU A 138 2.33 -0.85 15.93
CA GLU A 138 2.68 -1.80 16.99
C GLU A 138 3.56 -2.94 16.46
N SER A 139 3.38 -3.31 15.19
CA SER A 139 4.14 -4.37 14.49
C SER A 139 5.54 -3.92 14.02
N LEU A 140 5.88 -2.64 14.21
CA LEU A 140 7.20 -2.09 13.93
C LEU A 140 8.09 -2.14 15.17
N SER A 141 9.34 -2.54 14.97
CA SER A 141 10.44 -2.39 15.92
C SER A 141 10.82 -0.92 16.11
N GLU A 142 11.64 -0.64 17.12
CA GLU A 142 12.11 0.72 17.41
C GLU A 142 12.83 1.35 16.22
N THR A 143 13.75 0.62 15.57
CA THR A 143 14.44 1.08 14.37
C THR A 143 13.47 1.37 13.22
N GLU A 144 12.49 0.49 12.99
CA GLU A 144 11.50 0.66 11.92
C GLU A 144 10.59 1.87 12.17
N ARG A 145 10.22 2.15 13.43
CA ARG A 145 9.46 3.35 13.80
C ARG A 145 10.25 4.63 13.53
N VAL A 146 11.53 4.65 13.88
CA VAL A 146 12.42 5.78 13.58
C VAL A 146 12.52 6.01 12.07
N ASN A 147 12.63 4.95 11.27
CA ASN A 147 12.64 5.05 9.81
C ASN A 147 11.34 5.65 9.27
N VAL A 148 10.18 5.21 9.78
CA VAL A 148 8.87 5.78 9.42
C VAL A 148 8.76 7.25 9.80
N GLU A 149 9.18 7.63 11.01
CA GLU A 149 9.20 9.03 11.47
C GLU A 149 10.10 9.91 10.59
N ASN A 150 11.29 9.42 10.26
CA ASN A 150 12.21 10.12 9.38
C ASN A 150 11.62 10.30 7.97
N TRP A 151 10.97 9.27 7.45
CA TRP A 151 10.35 9.31 6.14
C TRP A 151 9.14 10.26 6.10
N LEU A 152 8.25 10.24 7.10
CA LEU A 152 7.04 11.07 7.15
C LEU A 152 7.30 12.53 7.59
N GLY A 153 8.15 12.73 8.59
CA GLY A 153 8.30 14.01 9.27
C GLY A 153 9.55 14.78 8.84
N ASN A 154 10.72 14.17 8.99
CA ASN A 154 12.01 14.88 8.84
C ASN A 154 12.33 15.16 7.37
N SER A 155 11.81 14.35 6.45
CA SER A 155 12.04 14.53 5.01
C SER A 155 11.38 15.76 4.38
N ILE A 156 10.33 16.31 5.01
CA ILE A 156 9.58 17.48 4.50
C ILE A 156 9.90 18.75 5.31
N ASN A 157 10.17 18.59 6.61
CA ASN A 157 10.33 19.72 7.52
C ASN A 157 11.79 20.21 7.64
N GLU A 158 12.75 19.42 7.17
CA GLU A 158 14.15 19.84 7.09
C GLU A 158 14.42 20.59 5.78
N LYS A 159 14.39 21.92 5.85
CA LYS A 159 14.97 22.76 4.79
C LYS A 159 16.48 22.83 5.00
N LYS A 160 17.25 22.37 4.02
CA LYS A 160 18.65 22.79 3.88
C LYS A 160 18.74 24.22 3.40
#